data_AF-A0A831KCU2-F1
#
_entry.id   AF-A0A831KCU2-F1
#
_cell.length_a   1.000
_cell.length_b   1.000
_cell.length_c   1.000
_cell.angle_alpha   90.00
_cell.angle_beta   90.00
_cell.angle_gamma   90.00
#
_symmetry.space_group_name_H-M   'P 1'
#
loop_
_entity.id
_entity.type
_entity.pdbx_description
1 polymer ?
#
loop_
_entity_poly.entity_id
_entity_poly.type
_entity_poly.pdbx_seq_one_letter_code
_entity_poly.pdbx_strand_id
1 'polypeptide(L)' 'MNEQPIAVALTGASGIAYGMRLIECLLQAGRQVQLLYSQAAQIVAAMELNLQIPASAEQAQRQLTVH' A
#
# COMPACT_ATOMS: atom_id res chain seq x y z
N MET A 1 14.17 17.47 11.55
CA MET A 1 13.92 17.77 10.11
C MET A 1 12.48 17.38 9.83
N ASN A 2 11.65 18.27 9.28
CA ASN A 2 10.31 17.87 8.83
C ASN A 2 10.46 17.11 7.51
N GLU A 3 10.47 15.78 7.59
CA GLU A 3 10.52 14.94 6.40
C GLU A 3 9.14 14.94 5.72
N GLN A 4 9.11 15.24 4.42
CA GLN A 4 7.87 15.26 3.66
C GLN A 4 7.34 13.83 3.46
N PRO A 5 6.00 13.62 3.47
CA PRO A 5 5.42 12.32 3.18
C PRO A 5 5.76 11.86 1.77
N ILE A 6 5.97 10.55 1.60
CA ILE A 6 6.17 9.92 0.29
C ILE A 6 4.83 9.39 -0.19
N ALA A 7 4.35 9.89 -1.33
CA ALA A 7 3.17 9.35 -1.99
C ALA A 7 3.53 8.08 -2.77
N VAL A 8 2.84 6.98 -2.48
CA VAL A 8 2.97 5.71 -3.21
C VAL A 8 1.62 5.37 -3.83
N ALA A 9 1.59 5.20 -5.15
CA ALA A 9 0.39 4.85 -5.89
C ALA A 9 0.52 3.44 -6.50
N LEU A 10 -0.33 2.51 -6.08
CA LEU A 10 -0.41 1.16 -6.64
C LEU A 10 -1.47 1.13 -7.76
N THR A 11 -1.11 0.54 -8.90
CA THR A 11 -2.01 0.38 -10.05
C THR A 11 -2.22 -1.10 -10.37
N GLY A 12 -3.10 -1.43 -11.32
CA GLY A 12 -3.44 -2.81 -11.68
C GLY A 12 -2.42 -3.53 -12.56
N ALA A 13 -1.15 -3.17 -12.49
CA ALA A 13 -0.08 -3.91 -13.14
C ALA A 13 0.34 -5.09 -12.27
N SER A 14 0.81 -6.18 -12.90
CA SER A 14 1.39 -7.31 -12.18
C SER A 14 2.65 -6.89 -11.39
N GLY A 15 2.90 -7.54 -10.26
CA GLY A 15 4.03 -7.23 -9.37
C GLY A 15 3.64 -6.37 -8.17
N ILE A 16 2.41 -6.49 -7.68
CA ILE A 16 1.92 -5.74 -6.50
C ILE A 16 2.78 -6.04 -5.26
N ALA A 17 3.40 -7.21 -5.21
CA ALA A 17 4.39 -7.62 -4.19
C ALA A 17 5.53 -6.60 -4.03
N TYR A 18 6.03 -6.02 -5.12
CA TYR A 18 7.10 -5.03 -5.06
C TYR A 18 6.63 -3.73 -4.42
N GLY A 19 5.40 -3.29 -4.75
CA GLY A 19 4.79 -2.12 -4.14
C GLY A 19 4.58 -2.30 -2.63
N MET A 20 4.09 -3.47 -2.22
CA MET A 20 3.92 -3.80 -0.80
C MET A 20 5.25 -3.82 -0.06
N ARG A 21 6.28 -4.44 -0.63
CA ARG A 21 7.62 -4.48 -0.02
C ARG A 21 8.25 -3.09 0.07
N LEU A 22 8.04 -2.22 -0.92
CA LEU A 22 8.49 -0.83 -0.87
C LEU A 22 7.85 -0.08 0.30
N ILE A 23 6.53 -0.20 0.47
CA ILE A 23 5.80 0.46 1.56
C ILE A 23 6.34 -0.02 2.91
N GLU A 24 6.53 -1.33 3.09
CA GLU A 24 7.11 -1.91 4.31
C GLU A 24 8.49 -1.30 4.62
N CYS A 25 9.39 -1.24 3.62
CA CYS A 25 10.71 -0.66 3.78
C CYS A 25 10.66 0.84 4.15
N LEU A 26 9.76 1.62 3.54
CA LEU A 26 9.59 3.04 3.86
C LEU A 26 9.12 3.24 5.30
N LEU A 27 8.16 2.45 5.76
CA LEU A 27 7.66 2.49 7.14
C LEU A 27 8.74 2.06 8.14
N GLN A 28 9.50 1.00 7.84
CA GLN A 28 10.64 0.56 8.66
C GLN A 28 11.75 1.61 8.74
N ALA A 29 11.92 2.43 7.70
CA ALA A 29 12.84 3.56 7.69
C ALA A 29 12.30 4.81 8.42
N GLY A 30 11.13 4.73 9.08
CA GLY A 30 10.51 5.85 9.80
C GLY A 30 9.88 6.90 8.88
N ARG A 31 9.64 6.60 7.60
CA ARG A 31 9.04 7.53 6.64
C ARG A 31 7.52 7.49 6.71
N GLN A 32 6.90 8.65 6.56
CA GLN A 32 5.45 8.73 6.39
C GLN A 32 5.07 8.41 4.94
N VAL A 33 4.12 7.50 4.74
CA VAL A 33 3.63 7.08 3.43
C VAL A 33 2.18 7.53 3.24
N GLN A 34 1.91 8.20 2.12
CA GLN A 34 0.55 8.46 1.63
C GLN A 34 0.23 7.43 0.55
N LEU A 35 -0.60 6.45 0.89
CA LEU A 35 -0.93 5.34 0.00
C LEU A 35 -2.17 5.65 -0.84
N LEU A 36 -2.05 5.48 -2.16
CA LEU A 36 -3.15 5.50 -3.11
C LEU A 36 -3.17 4.16 -3.87
N TYR A 37 -4.35 3.69 -4.24
CA TYR A 37 -4.48 2.51 -5.06
C TYR A 37 -5.76 2.55 -5.90
N SER A 38 -5.69 2.03 -7.13
CA SER A 38 -6.88 1.89 -7.97
C SER A 38 -7.66 0.62 -7.65
N GLN A 39 -8.90 0.53 -8.13
CA GLN A 39 -9.67 -0.72 -8.02
C GLN A 39 -8.96 -1.90 -8.70
N ALA A 40 -8.26 -1.65 -9.81
CA ALA A 40 -7.46 -2.67 -10.47
C ALA A 40 -6.29 -3.16 -9.59
N ALA A 41 -5.66 -2.29 -8.80
CA ALA A 41 -4.64 -2.69 -7.84
C ALA A 41 -5.20 -3.60 -6.74
N GLN A 42 -6.44 -3.37 -6.29
CA GLN A 42 -7.11 -4.27 -5.32
C GLN A 42 -7.30 -5.68 -5.90
N ILE A 43 -7.70 -5.76 -7.17
CA ILE A 43 -7.86 -7.04 -7.88
C ILE A 43 -6.51 -7.77 -7.99
N VAL A 44 -5.44 -7.07 -8.38
CA VAL A 44 -4.10 -7.67 -8.46
C VAL A 44 -3.59 -8.08 -7.07
N ALA A 45 -3.81 -7.29 -6.03
CA ALA A 45 -3.46 -7.66 -4.65
C ALA A 45 -4.16 -8.96 -4.20
N ALA A 46 -5.44 -9.10 -4.54
CA ALA A 46 -6.19 -10.32 -4.28
C ALA A 46 -5.65 -11.52 -5.07
N MET A 47 -5.31 -11.33 -6.35
CA MET A 47 -4.82 -12.40 -7.22
C MET A 47 -3.40 -12.87 -6.89
N GLU A 48 -2.47 -11.93 -6.65
CA GLU A 48 -1.05 -12.25 -6.48
C GLU A 48 -0.68 -12.56 -5.03
N LEU A 49 -1.34 -11.90 -4.07
CA LEU A 49 -0.96 -11.97 -2.65
C LEU A 49 -2.07 -12.53 -1.75
N ASN A 50 -3.24 -12.89 -2.30
CA ASN A 50 -4.44 -13.20 -1.52
C ASN A 50 -4.82 -12.08 -0.53
N LEU A 51 -4.42 -10.83 -0.83
CA LEU A 51 -4.61 -9.68 0.04
C LEU A 51 -5.84 -8.89 -0.41
N GLN A 52 -6.86 -8.85 0.44
CA GLN A 52 -8.06 -8.04 0.22
C GLN A 52 -7.84 -6.64 0.79
N ILE A 53 -7.58 -5.66 -0.07
CA ILE A 53 -7.45 -4.25 0.34
C ILE A 53 -8.84 -3.59 0.28
N PRO A 54 -9.38 -3.02 1.38
CA PRO A 54 -10.69 -2.37 1.40
C PRO A 54 -10.76 -1.15 0.47
N ALA A 55 -11.96 -0.78 -0.01
CA ALA A 55 -12.13 0.48 -0.75
C ALA A 55 -12.15 1.71 0.17
N SER A 56 -12.53 1.53 1.44
CA SER A 56 -12.50 2.60 2.44
C SER A 56 -11.06 2.83 2.90
N ALA A 57 -10.56 4.05 2.76
CA ALA A 57 -9.23 4.44 3.21
C ALA A 57 -9.03 4.19 4.72
N GLU A 58 -10.06 4.44 5.53
CA GLU A 58 -9.99 4.21 6.97
C GLU A 58 -9.84 2.72 7.30
N GLN A 59 -10.61 1.86 6.63
CA GLN A 59 -10.52 0.42 6.82
C GLN A 59 -9.19 -0.12 6.31
N ALA A 60 -8.72 0.35 5.15
CA ALA A 60 -7.44 -0.03 4.59
C ALA A 60 -6.28 0.38 5.50
N GLN A 61 -6.30 1.60 6.05
CA GLN A 61 -5.30 2.03 7.03
C GLN A 61 -5.32 1.10 8.25
N ARG A 62 -6.49 0.84 8.86
CA ARG A 62 -6.59 -0.08 10.00
C ARG A 62 -6.04 -1.47 9.68
N GLN A 63 -6.33 -2.01 8.50
CA GLN A 63 -5.85 -3.34 8.11
C GLN A 63 -4.34 -3.37 7.83
N LEU A 64 -3.81 -2.36 7.14
CA LEU A 64 -2.42 -2.33 6.68
C LEU A 64 -1.42 -1.85 7.73
N THR A 65 -1.86 -1.19 8.80
CA THR A 65 -0.97 -0.70 9.88
C THR A 65 -0.90 -1.65 11.08
N VAL A 66 -1.74 -2.69 11.10
CA VAL A 66 -1.77 -3.72 12.17
C VAL A 66 -0.84 -4.90 11.87
N HIS A 67 -0.30 -4.95 10.66
CA HIS A 67 0.73 -5.90 10.21
C HIS A 67 2.08 -5.20 10.06
#